data_AF-G4CG83-F1
#
_entry.id   AF-G4CG83-F1
#
_cell.length_a   1.000
_cell.length_b   1.000
_cell.length_c   1.000
_cell.angle_alpha   90.00
_cell.angle_beta   90.00
_cell.angle_gamma   90.00
#
_symmetry.space_group_name_H-M   'P 1'
#
loop_
_entity.id
_entity.type
_entity.pdbx_description
1 polymer ?
#
loop_
_entity_poly.entity_id
_entity_poly.type
_entity_poly.pdbx_seq_one_letter_code
_entity_poly.pdbx_strand_id
1 'polypeptide(L)' 'MMQDYTDKINSLLHDAHMTRAELSRAIKIAPRNISRWNTHGIPQYAVAYLELKAEMISLRRQIAQMQKSPRD' A
#
# COMPACT_ATOMS: atom_id res chain seq x y z
N MET A 1 24.98 -9.76 -4.34
CA MET A 1 24.18 -9.21 -3.23
C MET A 1 22.72 -9.58 -3.49
N MET A 2 22.04 -10.24 -2.55
CA MET A 2 20.60 -10.48 -2.66
C MET A 2 19.90 -9.14 -2.42
N GLN A 3 19.03 -8.70 -3.32
CA GLN A 3 18.35 -7.42 -3.17
C GLN A 3 17.23 -7.55 -2.13
N ASP A 4 17.28 -6.72 -1.09
CA ASP A 4 16.28 -6.67 -0.03
C ASP A 4 15.19 -5.65 -0.36
N TYR A 5 13.96 -6.13 -0.46
CA TYR A 5 12.76 -5.33 -0.74
C TYR A 5 11.90 -5.12 0.50
N THR A 6 12.36 -5.55 1.68
CA THR A 6 11.60 -5.49 2.94
C THR A 6 11.18 -4.07 3.27
N ASP A 7 12.10 -3.11 3.17
CA ASP A 7 11.78 -1.70 3.44
C ASP A 7 10.79 -1.12 2.43
N LYS A 8 10.96 -1.48 1.15
CA LYS A 8 10.06 -1.02 0.08
C LYS A 8 8.63 -1.51 0.31
N ILE A 9 8.44 -2.81 0.59
CA ILE A 9 7.09 -3.34 0.83
C ILE A 9 6.49 -2.78 2.14
N ASN A 10 7.31 -2.59 3.18
CA ASN A 10 6.85 -2.01 4.44
C ASN A 10 6.39 -0.55 4.26
N SER A 11 7.13 0.25 3.48
CA SER A 11 6.72 1.63 3.15
C SER A 11 5.40 1.66 2.38
N LEU A 12 5.27 0.86 1.32
CA LEU A 12 4.04 0.80 0.52
C LEU A 12 2.83 0.38 1.36
N LEU A 13 3.01 -0.59 2.26
CA LEU A 13 1.97 -1.04 3.19
C LEU A 13 1.59 0.05 4.21
N HIS A 14 2.58 0.74 4.75
CA HIS A 14 2.37 1.85 5.68
C HIS A 14 1.56 2.97 5.02
N ASP A 15 1.95 3.41 3.83
CA ASP A 15 1.29 4.51 3.11
C ASP A 15 -0.14 4.13 2.67
N ALA A 16 -0.35 2.86 2.32
CA ALA A 16 -1.66 2.32 2.03
C ALA A 16 -2.53 2.06 3.27
N HIS A 17 -2.00 2.24 4.49
CA HIS A 17 -2.62 1.86 5.76
C HIS A 17 -3.10 0.39 5.76
N MET A 18 -2.24 -0.52 5.30
CA MET A 18 -2.54 -1.95 5.18
C MET A 18 -1.50 -2.82 5.86
N THR A 19 -1.94 -3.95 6.39
CA THR A 19 -1.09 -5.06 6.81
C THR A 19 -0.88 -6.05 5.65
N ARG A 20 0.15 -6.89 5.75
CA ARG A 20 0.37 -8.00 4.80
C ARG A 20 -0.83 -8.95 4.71
N ALA A 21 -1.54 -9.16 5.83
CA ALA A 21 -2.73 -10.01 5.88
C ALA A 21 -3.93 -9.38 5.15
N GLU A 22 -4.11 -8.07 5.27
CA GLU A 22 -5.14 -7.35 4.51
C GLU A 22 -4.81 -7.33 3.03
N LEU A 23 -3.55 -7.11 2.67
CA LEU A 23 -3.10 -7.16 1.28
C LEU A 23 -3.38 -8.54 0.68
N SER A 24 -3.00 -9.61 1.40
CA SER A 24 -3.27 -11.01 1.02
C SER A 24 -4.74 -11.25 0.68
N ARG A 25 -5.66 -10.78 1.54
CA ARG A 25 -7.10 -10.90 1.31
C ARG A 25 -7.57 -10.06 0.12
N ALA A 26 -7.06 -8.84 -0.03
CA ALA A 26 -7.49 -7.90 -1.06
C ALA A 26 -7.16 -8.38 -2.48
N ILE A 27 -5.94 -8.88 -2.69
CA ILE A 27 -5.48 -9.33 -4.02
C ILE A 27 -5.52 -10.85 -4.19
N LYS A 28 -6.08 -11.58 -3.20
CA LYS A 28 -6.26 -13.05 -3.21
C LYS A 28 -4.95 -13.83 -3.40
N ILE A 29 -3.91 -13.45 -2.66
CA ILE A 29 -2.58 -14.10 -2.69
C ILE A 29 -2.25 -14.65 -1.31
N ALA A 30 -1.71 -15.87 -1.24
CA ALA A 30 -1.31 -16.47 0.03
C ALA A 30 -0.27 -15.62 0.78
N PRO A 31 -0.36 -15.43 2.11
CA PRO A 31 0.59 -14.62 2.88
C PRO A 31 2.06 -15.03 2.67
N ARG A 32 2.32 -16.34 2.52
CA ARG A 32 3.66 -16.88 2.24
C ARG A 32 4.28 -16.32 0.96
N ASN A 33 3.47 -16.03 -0.05
CA ASN A 33 3.96 -15.47 -1.32
C ASN A 33 4.36 -14.01 -1.12
N ILE A 34 3.60 -13.26 -0.31
CA ILE A 34 3.94 -11.89 0.05
C ILE A 34 5.26 -11.83 0.82
N SER A 35 5.50 -12.79 1.74
CA SER A 35 6.79 -12.88 2.44
C SER A 35 7.97 -13.11 1.50
N ARG A 36 7.78 -13.83 0.38
CA ARG A 36 8.84 -14.05 -0.62
C ARG A 36 9.23 -12.78 -1.37
N TRP A 37 8.35 -11.77 -1.42
CA TRP A 37 8.65 -10.52 -2.11
C TRP A 37 9.80 -9.74 -1.48
N ASN A 38 10.06 -9.95 -0.19
CA ASN A 38 11.22 -9.39 0.52
C ASN A 38 12.55 -9.70 -0.19
N THR A 39 12.66 -10.84 -0.88
CA THR A 39 13.91 -11.30 -1.50
C THR A 39 13.81 -11.54 -3.00
N HIS A 40 12.60 -11.73 -3.54
CA HIS A 40 12.37 -12.04 -4.96
C HIS A 40 11.84 -10.83 -5.75
N GLY A 41 11.60 -9.70 -5.07
CA GLY A 41 10.98 -8.52 -5.66
C GLY A 41 9.47 -8.48 -5.47
N ILE A 42 8.95 -7.26 -5.49
CA ILE A 42 7.53 -6.97 -5.35
C ILE A 42 6.91 -6.96 -6.74
N PRO A 43 5.87 -7.78 -7.02
CA PRO A 43 5.19 -7.75 -8.31
C PRO A 43 4.61 -6.37 -8.61
N GLN A 44 4.72 -5.90 -9.86
CA GLN A 44 4.28 -4.56 -10.26
C GLN A 44 2.79 -4.30 -9.97
N TYR A 45 1.93 -5.29 -10.13
CA TYR A 45 0.50 -5.15 -9.81
C TYR A 45 0.27 -4.89 -8.31
N ALA A 46 1.11 -5.41 -7.42
CA ALA A 46 0.99 -5.20 -5.98
C ALA A 46 1.47 -3.80 -5.60
N VAL A 47 2.53 -3.31 -6.25
CA VAL A 47 3.00 -1.92 -6.12
C VAL A 47 1.89 -0.96 -6.55
N ALA A 48 1.35 -1.12 -7.76
CA ALA A 48 0.29 -0.26 -8.28
C ALA A 48 -0.97 -0.26 -7.40
N TYR A 49 -1.35 -1.43 -6.87
CA TYR A 49 -2.48 -1.54 -5.94
C TYR A 49 -2.27 -0.72 -4.67
N LEU A 50 -1.09 -0.82 -4.05
CA LEU A 50 -0.76 -0.11 -2.81
C LEU A 50 -0.64 1.40 -3.03
N GLU A 51 0.01 1.82 -4.12
CA GLU A 51 0.14 3.24 -4.51
C GLU A 51 -1.25 3.87 -4.74
N LEU A 52 -2.11 3.21 -5.51
CA LEU A 52 -3.48 3.67 -5.73
C LEU A 52 -4.27 3.79 -4.42
N LYS A 53 -4.10 2.82 -3.51
CA LYS A 53 -4.78 2.84 -2.20
C LYS A 53 -4.31 4.03 -1.35
N ALA A 54 -3.01 4.28 -1.31
CA ALA A 54 -2.42 5.42 -0.60
C ALA A 54 -2.92 6.75 -1.16
N GLU A 55 -2.95 6.90 -2.49
CA GLU A 55 -3.48 8.09 -3.16
C GLU A 55 -4.96 8.32 -2.84
N MET A 56 -5.79 7.28 -2.89
CA MET A 56 -7.21 7.39 -2.52
C MET A 56 -7.40 7.86 -1.07
N ILE A 57 -6.54 7.43 -0.14
CA ILE A 57 -6.58 7.90 1.25
C ILE A 57 -6.22 9.38 1.34
N SER A 58 -5.17 9.81 0.64
CA SER A 58 -4.76 11.21 0.56
C SER A 58 -5.88 12.10 0.00
N LEU A 59 -6.48 11.71 -1.12
CA LEU A 59 -7.57 12.45 -1.76
C LEU A 59 -8.79 12.57 -0.84
N ARG A 60 -9.17 11.48 -0.15
CA ARG A 60 -10.28 11.51 0.83
C ARG A 60 -10.02 12.48 1.98
N ARG A 61 -8.77 12.55 2.47
CA ARG A 61 -8.39 13.52 3.51
C ARG A 61 -8.50 14.96 3.01
N GLN A 62 -8.03 15.23 1.80
CA GLN A 62 -8.12 16.56 1.18
C GLN A 62 -9.57 17.00 0.98
N ILE A 63 -10.42 16.13 0.44
CA ILE A 63 -11.86 16.40 0.28
C ILE A 63 -12.50 16.72 1.63
N ALA A 64 -12.19 15.93 2.67
CA ALA A 64 -12.73 16.16 4.01
C ALA A 64 -12.24 17.49 4.63
N GLN A 65 -11.03 17.95 4.32
CA GLN A 65 -10.53 19.27 4.74
C GLN A 65 -11.23 20.40 4.01
N MET A 66 -11.44 20.28 2.69
CA MET A 66 -12.17 21.27 1.89
C MET A 66 -13.62 21.43 2.35
N GLN A 67 -14.28 20.34 2.73
CA GLN A 67 -15.65 20.36 3.26
C GLN A 67 -15.76 21.00 4.65
N LYS A 68 -14.64 21.04 5.41
CA LYS A 68 -14.58 21.64 6.75
C LYS A 68 -14.21 23.11 6.74
N SER A 69 -13.83 23.69 5.61
CA SER A 69 -13.62 25.13 5.46
C SER A 69 -14.93 25.72 4.96
N PRO A 70 -15.74 26.39 5.80
CA PRO A 70 -16.79 27.25 5.27
C PRO A 70 -16.11 28.29 4.38
N ARG A 71 -16.69 28.58 3.22
CA ARG A 71 -16.37 29.82 2.52
C ARG A 71 -16.85 30.94 3.43
N ASP A 72 -15.92 31.59 4.11
CA ASP A 72 -16.13 32.93 4.66
C ASP A 72 -16.50 33.91 3.53
#